data_AF-A0A9X0WJJ0-F1
#
_entry.id   AF-A0A9X0WJJ0-F1
#
_cell.length_a   1.000
_cell.length_b   1.000
_cell.length_c   1.000
_cell.angle_alpha   90.00
_cell.angle_beta   90.00
_cell.angle_gamma   90.00
#
_symmetry.space_group_name_H-M   'P 1'
#
loop_
_entity.id
_entity.type
_entity.pdbx_description
1 polymer ?
#
loop_
_entity_poly.entity_id
_entity_poly.type
_entity_poly.pdbx_seq_one_letter_code
_entity_poly.pdbx_strand_id
1 'polypeptide(L)' 'MPNILVDTDSTSLARQVALVQAKRTDRGRFAEGCVTIVADEEQARAAADPARHLRAAIVYGPSSSSEGQRLYYLVRWLV' A
#
# COMPACT_ATOMS: atom_id res chain seq x y z
N MET A 1 -28.51 -16.19 -19.51
CA MET A 1 -27.39 -16.26 -18.54
C MET A 1 -26.50 -15.07 -18.84
N PRO A 2 -26.39 -14.03 -18.00
CA PRO A 2 -25.44 -12.98 -18.28
C PRO A 2 -24.04 -13.60 -18.19
N ASN A 3 -23.31 -13.58 -19.31
CA ASN A 3 -21.93 -13.99 -19.40
C ASN A 3 -21.11 -12.86 -18.78
N ILE A 4 -20.81 -12.96 -17.47
CA ILE A 4 -19.84 -12.08 -16.83
C ILE A 4 -18.50 -12.37 -17.53
N LEU A 5 -18.19 -11.51 -18.52
CA LEU A 5 -16.84 -11.35 -19.04
C LEU A 5 -16.04 -10.79 -17.87
N VAL A 6 -15.44 -11.69 -17.08
CA VAL A 6 -14.38 -11.31 -16.16
C VAL A 6 -13.23 -10.86 -17.04
N ASP A 7 -13.17 -9.55 -17.23
CA ASP A 7 -12.03 -8.83 -17.77
C ASP A 7 -10.77 -9.36 -17.07
N THR A 8 -9.99 -10.18 -17.79
CA THR A 8 -8.71 -10.72 -17.31
C THR A 8 -7.63 -9.64 -17.28
N ASP A 9 -7.92 -8.47 -17.86
CA ASP A 9 -7.17 -7.23 -17.67
C ASP A 9 -7.72 -6.39 -16.50
N SER A 10 -8.49 -7.00 -15.57
CA SER A 10 -8.77 -6.33 -14.32
C SER A 10 -7.46 -6.18 -13.59
N THR A 11 -6.91 -4.96 -13.71
CA THR A 11 -5.88 -4.32 -12.90
C THR A 11 -6.28 -4.42 -11.43
N SER A 12 -6.23 -5.65 -10.94
CA SER A 12 -6.55 -6.07 -9.59
C SER A 12 -5.39 -5.56 -8.78
N LEU A 13 -5.43 -4.25 -8.48
CA LEU A 13 -4.39 -3.47 -7.83
C LEU A 13 -3.68 -4.38 -6.82
N ALA A 14 -2.45 -4.75 -7.15
CA ALA A 14 -1.79 -5.83 -6.44
C ALA A 14 -1.56 -5.38 -4.99
N ARG A 15 -1.67 -6.34 -4.06
CA ARG A 15 -1.14 -6.13 -2.72
C ARG A 15 0.37 -6.01 -2.86
N GLN A 16 0.91 -4.86 -2.49
CA GLN A 16 2.33 -4.60 -2.56
C GLN A 16 2.87 -4.42 -1.16
N VAL A 17 4.10 -4.90 -0.96
CA VAL A 17 4.81 -4.64 0.28
C VAL A 17 5.33 -3.20 0.21
N ALA A 18 5.11 -2.46 1.29
CA ALA A 18 5.58 -1.10 1.39
C ALA A 18 6.02 -0.74 2.80
N LEU A 19 6.96 0.19 2.85
CA LEU A 19 7.32 0.89 4.06
C LEU A 19 6.44 2.12 4.19
N VAL A 20 5.56 2.13 5.19
CA VAL A 20 4.64 3.23 5.42
C VAL A 20 5.15 4.07 6.57
N GLN A 21 5.33 5.37 6.31
CA GLN A 21 5.62 6.35 7.34
C GLN A 21 4.34 6.79 8.04
N ALA A 22 4.05 6.19 9.19
CA ALA A 22 2.83 6.45 9.95
C ALA A 22 3.18 6.96 11.35
N LYS A 23 3.08 8.29 11.55
CA LYS A 23 3.15 8.85 12.92
C LYS A 23 2.00 8.39 13.80
N ARG A 24 0.85 8.08 13.19
CA ARG A 24 -0.32 7.49 13.86
C ARG A 24 -0.84 6.34 13.00
N THR A 25 -1.05 5.18 13.62
CA THR A 25 -1.58 3.96 12.96
C THR A 25 -3.09 4.02 12.70
N ASP A 26 -3.77 5.05 13.19
CA ASP A 26 -5.22 5.24 13.04
C ASP A 26 -5.66 5.53 11.58
N ARG A 27 -4.73 5.96 10.72
CA ARG A 27 -5.02 6.21 9.30
C ARG A 27 -4.95 4.92 8.50
N GLY A 28 -6.03 4.57 7.79
CA GLY A 28 -6.06 3.45 6.84
C GLY A 28 -5.65 3.80 5.42
N ARG A 29 -5.25 5.06 5.15
CA ARG A 29 -4.89 5.55 3.81
C ARG A 29 -3.69 6.48 3.91
N PHE A 30 -2.77 6.34 2.96
CA PHE A 30 -1.50 7.08 2.92
C PHE A 30 -1.24 7.59 1.50
N ALA A 31 -0.71 8.80 1.38
CA ALA A 31 -0.26 9.32 0.10
C ALA A 31 1.01 8.58 -0.35
N GLU A 32 1.24 8.51 -1.67
CA GLU A 32 2.47 7.93 -2.25
C GLU A 32 3.75 8.48 -1.57
N GLY A 33 3.79 9.77 -1.22
CA GLY A 33 4.94 10.36 -0.53
C GLY A 33 5.25 9.77 0.86
N CYS A 34 4.29 9.12 1.50
CA CYS A 34 4.48 8.42 2.79
C CYS A 34 4.63 6.89 2.62
N VAL A 35 4.54 6.36 1.39
CA VAL A 35 4.54 4.93 1.10
C VAL A 35 5.66 4.62 0.14
N THR A 36 6.65 3.88 0.61
CA THR A 36 7.75 3.40 -0.22
C THR A 36 7.51 1.94 -0.57
N ILE A 37 7.16 1.65 -1.82
CA ILE A 37 7.04 0.26 -2.29
C ILE A 37 8.42 -0.40 -2.23
N VAL A 38 8.46 -1.62 -1.70
CA VAL A 38 9.66 -2.45 -1.65
C VAL A 38 9.36 -3.79 -2.32
N ALA A 39 10.43 -4.48 -2.74
CA ALA A 39 10.29 -5.76 -3.42
C ALA A 39 9.79 -6.87 -2.48
N ASP A 40 10.24 -6.86 -1.22
CA ASP A 40 10.07 -7.99 -0.31
C ASP A 40 9.63 -7.56 1.09
N GLU A 41 8.87 -8.44 1.77
CA GLU A 41 8.46 -8.28 3.18
C GLU A 41 9.68 -8.16 4.10
N GLU A 42 10.76 -8.89 3.82
CA GLU A 42 11.99 -8.85 4.61
C GLU A 42 12.71 -7.49 4.49
N GLN A 43 12.78 -6.93 3.28
CA GLN A 43 13.29 -5.57 3.06
C GLN A 43 12.45 -4.53 3.80
N ALA A 44 11.12 -4.64 3.75
CA ALA A 44 10.22 -3.75 4.48
C ALA A 44 10.48 -3.80 5.98
N ARG A 45 10.68 -5.01 6.53
CA ARG A 45 10.89 -5.23 7.96
C ARG A 45 12.28 -4.80 8.41
N ALA A 46 13.31 -5.03 7.60
CA ALA A 46 14.67 -4.57 7.85
C ALA A 46 14.75 -3.03 7.80
N ALA A 47 13.99 -2.39 6.90
CA ALA A 47 13.90 -0.93 6.81
C ALA A 47 12.88 -0.32 7.79
N ALA A 48 12.08 -1.13 8.49
CA ALA A 48 11.16 -0.66 9.50
C ALA A 48 11.95 -0.06 10.67
N ASP A 49 11.64 1.19 10.97
CA ASP A 49 12.36 1.98 11.95
C ASP A 49 11.36 2.71 12.84
N PRO A 50 11.20 2.29 14.11
CA PRO A 50 10.26 2.92 15.02
C PRO A 50 10.66 4.36 15.38
N ALA A 51 11.96 4.70 15.37
CA ALA A 51 12.43 6.06 15.64
C ALA A 51 12.07 7.03 14.51
N ARG A 52 11.98 6.54 13.26
CA ARG A 52 11.55 7.30 12.08
C ARG A 52 10.06 7.14 11.76
N HIS A 53 9.33 6.38 12.58
CA HIS A 53 7.91 6.06 12.44
C HIS A 53 7.62 5.31 11.12
N LEU A 54 8.59 4.51 10.68
CA LEU A 54 8.53 3.67 9.49
C LEU A 54 8.11 2.26 9.91
N ARG A 55 7.02 1.76 9.34
CA ARG A 55 6.51 0.43 9.64
C ARG A 55 6.27 -0.33 8.36
N ALA A 56 6.71 -1.58 8.34
CA ALA A 56 6.42 -2.51 7.27
C ALA A 56 4.92 -2.77 7.20
N ALA A 57 4.35 -2.64 6.02
CA ALA A 57 2.94 -2.86 5.78
C ALA A 57 2.71 -3.44 4.39
N ILE A 58 1.56 -4.09 4.22
CA ILE A 58 1.02 -4.38 2.91
C ILE A 58 0.02 -3.29 2.57
N VAL A 59 0.20 -2.70 1.39
CA VAL A 59 -0.67 -1.68 0.84
C VAL A 59 -1.33 -2.16 -0.45
N TYR A 60 -2.42 -1.49 -0.81
CA TYR A 60 -3.18 -1.70 -2.03
C TYR A 60 -3.26 -0.37 -2.77
N GLY A 61 -2.82 -0.33 -4.03
CA GLY A 61 -2.70 0.91 -4.79
C GLY A 61 -1.71 0.79 -5.95
N PRO A 62 -1.39 1.89 -6.65
CA PRO A 62 -1.84 3.25 -6.39
C PRO A 62 -3.26 3.53 -6.91
N SER A 63 -4.18 3.94 -6.05
CA SER A 63 -5.44 4.52 -6.50
C SER A 63 -5.24 6.01 -6.77
N SER A 64 -5.41 6.42 -8.02
CA SER A 64 -5.44 7.83 -8.39
C SER A 64 -6.79 8.43 -8.01
N SER A 65 -6.80 9.42 -7.12
CA SER A 65 -7.96 10.28 -6.92
C SER A 65 -8.16 11.16 -8.16
N SER A 66 -9.39 11.62 -8.42
CA SER A 66 -9.71 12.51 -9.56
C SER A 66 -8.93 13.82 -9.56
N GLU A 67 -8.30 14.18 -8.44
CA GLU A 67 -7.42 15.34 -8.26
C GLU A 67 -5.93 15.05 -8.61
N GLY A 68 -5.62 13.86 -9.16
CA GLY A 68 -4.26 13.45 -9.54
C GLY A 68 -3.39 12.94 -8.39
N GLN A 69 -3.95 12.86 -7.17
CA GLN A 69 -3.24 12.35 -6.00
C GLN A 69 -3.25 10.83 -5.98
N ARG A 70 -2.08 10.22 -5.77
CA ARG A 70 -1.95 8.76 -5.61
C ARG A 70 -2.04 8.39 -4.14
N LEU A 71 -3.04 7.56 -3.83
CA LEU A 71 -3.30 7.06 -2.50
C LEU A 71 -3.11 5.55 -2.46
N TYR A 72 -2.53 5.11 -1.35
CA TYR A 72 -2.36 3.71 -0.99
C TYR A 72 -3.25 3.40 0.21
N TYR A 73 -4.00 2.32 0.10
CA TYR A 73 -4.83 1.81 1.17
C TYR A 73 -4.02 0.80 1.96
N LEU A 74 -3.99 0.97 3.28
CA LEU A 74 -3.37 0.00 4.17
C LEU A 74 -4.22 -1.27 4.18
N VAL A 75 -3.62 -2.41 3.84
CA VAL A 75 -4.25 -3.73 3.93
C VAL A 75 -4.00 -4.31 5.32
N ARG A 76 -2.73 -4.40 5.72
CA ARG A 76 -2.31 -4.87 7.04
C ARG A 76 -0.89 -4.42 7.37
N TRP A 77 -0.57 -4.32 8.65
CA TRP A 77 0.81 -4.16 9.11
C TRP A 77 1.54 -5.50 9.12
N LEU A 78 2.85 -5.49 8.87
CA LEU A 78 3.74 -6.66 8.94
C LEU A 78 4.56 -6.68 10.25
N VAL A 79 4.11 -5.90 11.24
CA VAL A 79 4.75 -5.74 12.56
C VAL A 79 4.76 -7.05 13.33
#